data_AF-A0A961XTP0-F1
#
_entry.id   AF-A0A961XTP0-F1
#
_cell.length_a   1.000
_cell.length_b   1.000
_cell.length_c   1.000
_cell.angle_alpha   90.00
_cell.angle_beta   90.00
_cell.angle_gamma   90.00
#
_symmetry.space_group_name_H-M   'P 1'
#
loop_
_entity.id
_entity.type
_entity.pdbx_description
1 polymer ?
#
loop_
_entity_poly.entity_id
_entity_poly.type
_entity_poly.pdbx_seq_one_letter_code
_entity_poly.pdbx_strand_id
1 'polypeptide(L)'
;MLLIPKLGLGYQNIPKIATTSIFAWLYQAHGETPNDDPIIQNHNRNFFLRQFKVDSLEEVRRAEGGYLRFALVRDPVLRFLSMYGNRVVAKGKLGRASRDAERVLSAGLPLNPQLNDLINSLDGYLAASRAVAHHARRQSELLGPDLTVYDHLLDISEADRLLPLIRQHWRTHGMYEALANADEHFPRLQTDGPKIGLEGLSRRSFDRLLEHYQSDYEAIPALDQDAIKARFVAENGGSNLFFHDFSEPGTLRQGLVKRAQEIRKLFSQVARKLTRIGRWRSRT
;
A
#
# COMPACT_ATOMS: atom_id res chain seq x y z
N MET A 1 -15.66 1.95 -11.38
CA MET A 1 -15.99 0.59 -10.92
C MET A 1 -16.23 -0.32 -12.12
N LEU A 2 -16.13 -1.63 -11.95
CA LEU A 2 -16.64 -2.62 -12.91
C LEU A 2 -18.00 -3.12 -12.42
N LEU A 3 -19.02 -3.15 -13.26
CA LEU A 3 -20.29 -3.83 -12.98
C LEU A 3 -20.41 -5.02 -13.93
N ILE A 4 -20.34 -6.24 -13.41
CA ILE A 4 -20.27 -7.48 -14.19
C ILE A 4 -21.61 -8.21 -14.07
N PRO A 5 -22.57 -8.01 -15.00
CA PRO A 5 -23.95 -8.46 -14.82
C PRO A 5 -24.06 -9.98 -14.73
N LYS A 6 -23.30 -10.72 -15.55
CA LYS A 6 -23.27 -12.19 -15.53
C LYS A 6 -22.87 -12.76 -14.16
N LEU A 7 -22.10 -11.99 -13.38
CA LEU A 7 -21.67 -12.37 -12.04
C LEU A 7 -22.44 -11.64 -10.94
N GLY A 8 -23.25 -10.63 -11.23
CA GLY A 8 -23.88 -9.81 -10.18
C GLY A 8 -22.84 -9.19 -9.25
N LEU A 9 -21.66 -8.81 -9.78
CA LEU A 9 -20.57 -8.26 -8.97
C LEU A 9 -20.22 -6.84 -9.41
N GLY A 10 -20.08 -5.96 -8.42
CA GLY A 10 -19.42 -4.67 -8.57
C GLY A 10 -18.00 -4.76 -8.02
N TYR A 11 -16.98 -4.45 -8.80
CA TYR A 11 -15.58 -4.50 -8.34
C TYR A 11 -14.83 -3.22 -8.66
N GLN A 12 -14.33 -2.53 -7.63
CA GLN A 12 -13.39 -1.42 -7.81
C GLN A 12 -11.96 -1.92 -7.66
N ASN A 13 -11.22 -1.94 -8.78
CA ASN A 13 -9.84 -2.36 -8.79
C ASN A 13 -8.89 -1.23 -8.35
N ILE A 14 -8.10 -1.48 -7.30
CA ILE A 14 -6.98 -0.63 -6.88
C ILE A 14 -5.67 -1.34 -7.27
N PRO A 15 -4.58 -0.67 -7.66
CA PRO A 15 -3.31 -1.34 -7.91
C PRO A 15 -2.67 -1.87 -6.60
N LYS A 16 -1.96 -3.00 -6.69
CA LYS A 16 -1.14 -3.58 -5.59
C LYS A 16 -1.92 -4.19 -4.41
N ILE A 17 -3.15 -4.60 -4.71
CA ILE A 17 -4.08 -5.27 -3.78
C ILE A 17 -4.58 -6.62 -4.34
N ALA A 18 -3.67 -7.46 -4.83
CA ALA A 18 -4.00 -8.75 -5.48
C ALA A 18 -4.92 -8.66 -6.72
N THR A 19 -4.96 -7.49 -7.37
CA THR A 19 -5.80 -7.20 -8.55
C THR A 19 -5.69 -8.24 -9.66
N THR A 20 -4.48 -8.69 -9.97
CA THR A 20 -4.21 -9.69 -11.01
C THR A 20 -4.87 -11.03 -10.70
N SER A 21 -4.77 -11.48 -9.44
CA SER A 21 -5.40 -12.69 -8.94
C SER A 21 -6.92 -12.61 -9.01
N ILE A 22 -7.50 -11.49 -8.58
CA ILE A 22 -8.96 -11.27 -8.64
C ILE A 22 -9.44 -11.26 -10.10
N PHE A 23 -8.73 -10.61 -11.02
CA PHE A 23 -9.13 -10.62 -12.43
C PHE A 23 -9.04 -11.99 -13.07
N ALA A 24 -8.05 -12.82 -12.71
CA ALA A 24 -7.98 -14.19 -13.20
C ALA A 24 -9.15 -15.03 -12.68
N TRP A 25 -9.45 -14.93 -11.38
CA TRP A 25 -10.58 -15.61 -10.77
C TRP A 25 -11.93 -15.15 -11.36
N LEU A 26 -12.13 -13.85 -11.55
CA LEU A 26 -13.33 -13.30 -12.19
C LEU A 26 -13.50 -13.81 -13.63
N TYR A 27 -12.39 -13.91 -14.38
CA TYR A 27 -12.40 -14.39 -15.76
C TYR A 27 -12.89 -15.85 -15.83
N GLN A 28 -12.36 -16.70 -14.96
CA GLN A 28 -12.81 -18.07 -14.83
C GLN A 28 -14.28 -18.16 -14.37
N ALA A 29 -14.66 -17.43 -13.32
CA ALA A 29 -16.04 -17.40 -12.83
C ALA A 29 -17.03 -16.95 -13.91
N HIS A 30 -16.61 -16.04 -14.80
CA HIS A 30 -17.40 -15.57 -15.95
C HIS A 30 -17.62 -16.68 -17.00
N GLY A 31 -16.92 -17.81 -16.90
CA GLY A 31 -16.95 -18.92 -17.86
C GLY A 31 -15.95 -18.75 -19.01
N GLU A 32 -15.00 -17.84 -18.88
CA GLU A 32 -13.95 -17.65 -19.88
C GLU A 32 -12.76 -18.59 -19.60
N THR A 33 -12.13 -19.10 -20.66
CA THR A 33 -10.92 -19.92 -20.54
C THR A 33 -9.69 -19.02 -20.45
N PRO A 34 -8.89 -19.08 -19.36
CA PRO A 34 -7.67 -18.29 -19.23
C PRO A 34 -6.79 -18.40 -20.48
N ASN A 35 -6.32 -17.25 -20.96
CA ASN A 35 -5.30 -17.25 -22.00
C ASN A 35 -3.93 -17.25 -21.30
N ASP A 36 -3.21 -18.37 -21.41
CA ASP A 36 -1.89 -18.55 -20.82
C ASP A 36 -0.77 -17.86 -21.61
N ASP A 37 -1.09 -17.13 -22.70
CA ASP A 37 -0.10 -16.41 -23.48
C ASP A 37 0.58 -15.30 -22.65
N PRO A 38 1.86 -15.45 -22.30
CA PRO A 38 2.58 -14.48 -21.49
C PRO A 38 2.82 -13.15 -22.21
N ILE A 39 2.60 -13.09 -23.53
CA ILE A 39 2.74 -11.88 -24.35
C ILE A 39 1.58 -10.92 -24.08
N ILE A 40 0.37 -11.41 -23.79
CA ILE A 40 -0.81 -10.59 -23.57
C ILE A 40 -0.92 -10.19 -22.09
N GLN A 41 0.02 -9.35 -21.66
CA GLN A 41 0.00 -8.81 -20.29
C GLN A 41 -1.33 -8.13 -19.97
N ASN A 42 -1.96 -8.54 -18.87
CA ASN A 42 -3.23 -8.00 -18.38
C ASN A 42 -4.45 -8.32 -19.28
N HIS A 43 -4.42 -9.39 -20.08
CA HIS A 43 -5.57 -9.85 -20.89
C HIS A 43 -6.89 -9.86 -20.10
N ASN A 44 -6.93 -10.64 -19.01
CA ASN A 44 -8.13 -10.82 -18.18
C ASN A 44 -8.65 -9.47 -17.67
N ARG A 45 -7.76 -8.61 -17.18
CA ARG A 45 -8.12 -7.26 -16.72
C ARG A 45 -8.69 -6.40 -17.85
N ASN A 46 -8.09 -6.45 -19.04
CA ASN A 46 -8.51 -5.64 -20.18
C ASN A 46 -9.85 -6.10 -20.75
N PHE A 47 -10.15 -7.41 -20.70
CA PHE A 47 -11.48 -7.94 -21.02
C PHE A 47 -12.55 -7.23 -20.19
N PHE A 48 -12.41 -7.23 -18.87
CA PHE A 48 -13.43 -6.61 -18.01
C PHE A 48 -13.51 -5.09 -18.16
N LEU A 49 -12.37 -4.40 -18.26
CA LEU A 49 -12.36 -2.93 -18.37
C LEU A 49 -12.97 -2.41 -19.66
N ARG A 50 -12.91 -3.16 -20.75
CA ARG A 50 -13.52 -2.76 -22.02
C ARG A 50 -15.03 -2.97 -22.04
N GLN A 51 -15.53 -3.94 -21.28
CA GLN A 51 -16.93 -4.37 -21.35
C GLN A 51 -17.79 -3.85 -20.21
N PHE A 52 -17.22 -3.71 -19.01
CA PHE A 52 -17.99 -3.56 -17.76
C PHE A 52 -17.60 -2.32 -16.94
N LYS A 53 -16.65 -1.53 -17.42
CA LYS A 53 -16.25 -0.30 -16.73
C LYS A 53 -17.37 0.72 -16.82
N VAL A 54 -17.80 1.20 -15.66
CA VAL A 54 -18.70 2.35 -15.53
C VAL A 54 -17.91 3.58 -15.10
N ASP A 55 -18.34 4.73 -15.60
CA ASP A 55 -17.64 6.00 -15.46
C ASP A 55 -18.37 7.00 -14.55
N SER A 56 -19.60 6.69 -14.12
CA SER A 56 -20.37 7.55 -13.22
C SER A 56 -20.79 6.87 -11.91
N LEU A 57 -20.88 7.68 -10.85
CA LEU A 57 -21.43 7.26 -9.56
C LEU A 57 -22.91 6.87 -9.67
N GLU A 58 -23.64 7.53 -10.57
CA GLU A 58 -25.06 7.29 -10.79
C GLU A 58 -25.30 5.87 -11.36
N GLU A 59 -24.49 5.42 -12.31
CA GLU A 59 -24.57 4.03 -12.82
C GLU A 59 -24.31 3.01 -11.72
N VAL A 60 -23.35 3.27 -10.81
CA VAL A 60 -23.07 2.40 -9.67
C VAL A 60 -24.24 2.33 -8.69
N ARG A 61 -24.93 3.46 -8.45
CA ARG A 61 -26.12 3.51 -7.58
C ARG A 61 -27.35 2.90 -8.24
N ARG A 62 -27.54 3.08 -9.56
CA ARG A 62 -28.64 2.44 -10.30
C ARG A 62 -28.54 0.91 -10.31
N ALA A 63 -27.37 0.36 -10.07
CA ALA A 63 -27.15 -1.08 -9.92
C ALA A 63 -27.50 -1.62 -8.51
N GLU A 64 -28.01 -0.78 -7.60
CA GLU A 64 -28.42 -1.19 -6.25
C GLU A 64 -29.47 -2.31 -6.27
N GLY A 65 -29.25 -3.33 -5.44
CA GLY A 65 -30.14 -4.50 -5.30
C GLY A 65 -29.83 -5.69 -6.21
N GLY A 66 -29.03 -5.52 -7.27
CA GLY A 66 -28.67 -6.62 -8.20
C GLY A 66 -27.21 -7.07 -8.15
N TYR A 67 -26.35 -6.34 -7.41
CA TYR A 67 -24.91 -6.59 -7.41
C TYR A 67 -24.36 -6.59 -5.99
N LEU A 68 -23.41 -7.50 -5.70
CA LEU A 68 -22.51 -7.38 -4.56
C LEU A 68 -21.31 -6.52 -4.95
N ARG A 69 -21.25 -5.30 -4.43
CA ARG A 69 -20.22 -4.29 -4.74
C ARG A 69 -19.13 -4.31 -3.68
N PHE A 70 -17.90 -4.52 -4.11
CA PHE A 70 -16.76 -4.59 -3.20
C PHE A 70 -15.50 -3.93 -3.74
N ALA A 71 -14.61 -3.62 -2.81
CA ALA A 71 -13.23 -3.29 -3.08
C ALA A 71 -12.34 -3.89 -1.99
N LEU A 72 -11.11 -4.24 -2.36
CA LEU A 72 -10.06 -4.46 -1.37
C LEU A 72 -9.25 -3.17 -1.21
N VAL A 73 -8.74 -2.95 -0.02
CA VAL A 73 -7.74 -1.93 0.28
C VAL A 73 -6.52 -2.61 0.89
N ARG A 74 -5.46 -1.85 1.07
CA ARG A 74 -4.26 -2.31 1.78
C ARG A 74 -3.67 -1.12 2.49
N ASP A 75 -3.02 -1.33 3.63
CA ASP A 75 -2.18 -0.30 4.24
C ASP A 75 -1.37 0.49 3.17
N PRO A 76 -1.56 1.82 3.06
CA PRO A 76 -0.97 2.63 2.01
C PRO A 76 0.56 2.59 1.96
N VAL A 77 1.23 2.48 3.11
CA VAL A 77 2.69 2.36 3.19
C VAL A 77 3.13 1.01 2.61
N LEU A 78 2.50 -0.09 3.04
CA LEU A 78 2.81 -1.43 2.51
C LEU A 78 2.47 -1.54 1.01
N ARG A 79 1.43 -0.86 0.56
CA ARG A 79 1.04 -0.78 -0.85
C ARG A 79 2.10 -0.03 -1.66
N PHE A 80 2.67 1.05 -1.12
CA PHE A 80 3.79 1.77 -1.73
C PHE A 80 5.05 0.92 -1.82
N LEU A 81 5.41 0.17 -0.77
CA LEU A 81 6.57 -0.73 -0.82
C LEU A 81 6.40 -1.82 -1.90
N SER A 82 5.19 -2.35 -2.04
CA SER A 82 4.84 -3.27 -3.13
C SER A 82 4.93 -2.61 -4.51
N MET A 83 4.56 -1.33 -4.62
CA MET A 83 4.77 -0.54 -5.83
C MET A 83 6.25 -0.43 -6.16
N TYR A 84 7.09 -0.04 -5.20
CA TYR A 84 8.52 0.14 -5.43
C TYR A 84 9.20 -1.16 -5.86
N GLY A 85 9.02 -2.25 -5.11
CA GLY A 85 9.61 -3.55 -5.45
C GLY A 85 9.19 -4.06 -6.84
N ASN A 86 7.92 -3.88 -7.20
CA ASN A 86 7.42 -4.36 -8.49
C ASN A 86 7.73 -3.41 -9.66
N ARG A 87 7.48 -2.10 -9.52
CA ARG A 87 7.57 -1.15 -10.63
C ARG A 87 8.97 -0.61 -10.81
N VAL A 88 9.62 -0.22 -9.72
CA VAL A 88 10.95 0.39 -9.78
C VAL A 88 12.01 -0.69 -9.95
N VAL A 89 12.04 -1.68 -9.04
CA VAL A 89 13.09 -2.71 -9.04
C VAL A 89 12.86 -3.75 -10.14
N ALA A 90 11.75 -4.49 -10.11
CA ALA A 90 11.56 -5.62 -11.03
C ALA A 90 11.27 -5.22 -12.49
N LYS A 91 10.57 -4.09 -12.71
CA LYS A 91 10.16 -3.65 -14.06
C LYS A 91 10.90 -2.41 -14.56
N GLY A 92 11.91 -1.92 -13.82
CA GLY A 92 12.79 -0.82 -14.25
C GLY A 92 12.07 0.45 -14.66
N LYS A 93 10.90 0.78 -14.07
CA LYS A 93 10.05 1.89 -14.53
C LYS A 93 10.66 3.28 -14.31
N LEU A 94 11.76 3.38 -13.58
CA LEU A 94 12.58 4.59 -13.44
C LEU A 94 14.01 4.39 -13.95
N GLY A 95 14.26 3.36 -14.75
CA GLY A 95 15.55 3.11 -15.37
C GLY A 95 15.69 3.78 -16.74
N ARG A 96 16.89 3.70 -17.31
CA ARG A 96 17.25 4.36 -18.58
C ARG A 96 16.40 3.92 -19.78
N ALA A 97 15.93 2.67 -19.78
CA ALA A 97 15.04 2.14 -20.83
C ALA A 97 13.55 2.43 -20.58
N SER A 98 13.21 3.13 -19.49
CA SER A 98 11.82 3.49 -19.20
C SER A 98 11.32 4.57 -20.16
N ARG A 99 10.04 4.50 -20.53
CA ARG A 99 9.34 5.56 -21.26
C ARG A 99 9.28 6.89 -20.51
N ASP A 100 9.52 6.86 -19.19
CA ASP A 100 9.49 8.04 -18.34
C ASP A 100 10.89 8.64 -18.11
N ALA A 101 11.97 8.03 -18.63
CA ALA A 101 13.35 8.39 -18.29
C ALA A 101 13.69 9.85 -18.60
N GLU A 102 13.31 10.35 -19.78
CA GLU A 102 13.54 11.74 -20.18
C GLU A 102 12.85 12.71 -19.23
N ARG A 103 11.57 12.48 -18.91
CA ARG A 103 10.80 13.33 -17.99
C ARG A 103 11.41 13.35 -16.59
N VAL A 104 11.89 12.20 -16.10
CA VAL A 104 12.56 12.09 -14.80
C VAL A 104 13.85 12.90 -14.79
N LEU A 105 14.69 12.77 -15.83
CA LEU A 105 15.94 13.53 -15.94
C LEU A 105 15.70 15.04 -16.11
N SER A 106 14.73 15.44 -16.92
CA SER A 106 14.36 16.86 -17.11
C SER A 106 13.80 17.50 -15.84
N ALA A 107 13.23 16.70 -14.93
CA ALA A 107 12.82 17.15 -13.60
C ALA A 107 13.99 17.22 -12.60
N GLY A 108 15.23 16.93 -13.02
CA GLY A 108 16.42 16.92 -12.15
C GLY A 108 16.47 15.72 -11.19
N LEU A 109 15.69 14.66 -11.45
CA LEU A 109 15.60 13.49 -10.58
C LEU A 109 16.52 12.37 -11.06
N PRO A 110 17.13 11.60 -10.13
CA PRO A 110 17.95 10.46 -10.51
C PRO A 110 17.11 9.32 -11.11
N LEU A 111 17.69 8.61 -12.08
CA LEU A 111 17.15 7.32 -12.51
C LEU A 111 17.55 6.22 -11.50
N ASN A 112 16.76 5.15 -11.44
CA ASN A 112 16.94 4.03 -10.51
C ASN A 112 17.18 4.47 -9.05
N PRO A 113 16.34 5.36 -8.47
CA PRO A 113 16.53 5.81 -7.10
C PRO A 113 16.43 4.66 -6.12
N GLN A 114 17.18 4.74 -5.03
CA GLN A 114 16.93 3.88 -3.87
C GLN A 114 15.59 4.24 -3.23
N LEU A 115 15.03 3.32 -2.42
CA LEU A 115 13.70 3.48 -1.82
C LEU A 115 13.54 4.83 -1.10
N ASN A 116 14.48 5.15 -0.22
CA ASN A 116 14.42 6.37 0.57
C ASN A 116 14.63 7.64 -0.27
N ASP A 117 15.46 7.59 -1.31
CA ASP A 117 15.66 8.72 -2.23
C ASP A 117 14.40 9.00 -3.06
N LEU A 118 13.73 7.95 -3.52
CA LEU A 118 12.45 8.08 -4.22
C LEU A 118 11.41 8.74 -3.33
N ILE A 119 11.28 8.26 -2.08
CA ILE A 119 10.30 8.80 -1.14
C ILE A 119 10.62 10.26 -0.82
N ASN A 120 11.88 10.61 -0.56
CA ASN A 120 12.28 11.99 -0.26
C ASN A 120 11.93 12.98 -1.39
N SER A 121 11.91 12.51 -2.64
CA SER A 121 11.56 13.29 -3.82
C SER A 121 10.24 12.84 -4.47
N LEU A 122 9.31 12.30 -3.66
CA LEU A 122 8.10 11.62 -4.15
C LEU A 122 7.28 12.48 -5.11
N ASP A 123 7.07 13.76 -4.80
CA ASP A 123 6.23 14.64 -5.61
C ASP A 123 6.79 14.83 -7.01
N GLY A 124 8.12 14.94 -7.11
CA GLY A 124 8.83 14.98 -8.38
C GLY A 124 8.62 13.70 -9.20
N TYR A 125 8.72 12.53 -8.57
CA TYR A 125 8.48 11.26 -9.26
C TYR A 125 7.01 11.05 -9.65
N LEU A 126 6.06 11.52 -8.84
CA LEU A 126 4.64 11.52 -9.16
C LEU A 126 4.34 12.41 -10.39
N ALA A 127 5.02 13.55 -10.52
CA ALA A 127 4.87 14.42 -11.68
C ALA A 127 5.55 13.85 -12.94
N ALA A 128 6.75 13.27 -12.79
CA ALA A 128 7.58 12.84 -13.91
C ALA A 128 7.27 11.43 -14.44
N SER A 129 6.83 10.49 -13.59
CA SER A 129 6.57 9.11 -13.97
C SER A 129 5.10 8.73 -13.88
N ARG A 130 4.51 8.36 -15.02
CA ARG A 130 3.11 7.88 -15.06
C ARG A 130 2.95 6.56 -14.30
N ALA A 131 3.96 5.70 -14.33
CA ALA A 131 3.94 4.44 -13.59
C ALA A 131 3.92 4.68 -12.08
N VAL A 132 4.79 5.55 -11.56
CA VAL A 132 4.80 5.90 -10.13
C VAL A 132 3.50 6.61 -9.76
N ALA A 133 3.08 7.62 -10.52
CA ALA A 133 1.85 8.36 -10.29
C ALA A 133 0.62 7.45 -10.18
N HIS A 134 0.48 6.47 -11.08
CA HIS A 134 -0.67 5.58 -11.07
C HIS A 134 -0.63 4.58 -9.90
N HIS A 135 0.55 4.03 -9.58
CA HIS A 135 0.67 2.96 -8.57
C HIS A 135 0.86 3.47 -7.14
N ALA A 136 1.29 4.73 -6.96
CA ALA A 136 1.38 5.40 -5.67
C ALA A 136 0.17 6.32 -5.38
N ARG A 137 -0.79 6.43 -6.31
CA ARG A 137 -2.02 7.21 -6.12
C ARG A 137 -2.76 6.75 -4.88
N ARG A 138 -3.23 7.70 -4.07
CA ARG A 138 -4.06 7.48 -2.89
C ARG A 138 -5.27 6.59 -3.19
N GLN A 139 -5.62 5.71 -2.27
CA GLN A 139 -6.75 4.79 -2.44
C GLN A 139 -8.08 5.51 -2.37
N SER A 140 -8.21 6.54 -1.52
CA SER A 140 -9.43 7.35 -1.44
C SER A 140 -9.76 8.01 -2.78
N GLU A 141 -8.75 8.52 -3.50
CA GLU A 141 -8.92 9.03 -4.87
C GLU A 141 -9.36 7.96 -5.87
N LEU A 142 -8.97 6.71 -5.67
CA LEU A 142 -9.33 5.60 -6.56
C LEU A 142 -10.71 5.01 -6.23
N LEU A 143 -11.12 5.04 -4.96
CA LEU A 143 -12.43 4.59 -4.49
C LEU A 143 -13.54 5.59 -4.84
N GLY A 144 -13.17 6.87 -4.98
CA GLY A 144 -14.11 7.96 -5.17
C GLY A 144 -14.58 8.55 -3.83
N PRO A 145 -15.33 9.66 -3.88
CA PRO A 145 -15.69 10.44 -2.70
C PRO A 145 -16.79 9.80 -1.84
N ASP A 146 -17.52 8.82 -2.37
CA ASP A 146 -18.63 8.17 -1.69
C ASP A 146 -18.31 6.69 -1.48
N LEU A 147 -18.04 6.31 -0.22
CA LEU A 147 -17.76 4.93 0.15
C LEU A 147 -19.01 4.12 0.45
N THR A 148 -20.21 4.73 0.53
CA THR A 148 -21.45 3.98 0.81
C THR A 148 -21.92 3.16 -0.38
N VAL A 149 -21.28 3.32 -1.55
CA VAL A 149 -21.54 2.48 -2.73
C VAL A 149 -20.96 1.08 -2.64
N TYR A 150 -20.12 0.80 -1.64
CA TYR A 150 -19.54 -0.51 -1.43
C TYR A 150 -20.34 -1.24 -0.35
N ASP A 151 -20.80 -2.45 -0.68
CA ASP A 151 -21.37 -3.35 0.32
C ASP A 151 -20.25 -3.92 1.21
N HIS A 152 -19.05 -4.11 0.63
CA HIS A 152 -17.85 -4.54 1.36
C HIS A 152 -16.59 -3.77 0.93
N LEU A 153 -15.93 -3.13 1.90
CA LEU A 153 -14.61 -2.52 1.75
C LEU A 153 -13.67 -3.19 2.76
N LEU A 154 -12.83 -4.12 2.29
CA LEU A 154 -12.04 -5.01 3.15
C LEU A 154 -10.55 -4.73 3.01
N ASP A 155 -9.77 -4.85 4.09
CA ASP A 155 -8.31 -4.91 3.96
C ASP A 155 -7.89 -6.21 3.25
N ILE A 156 -6.78 -6.17 2.51
CA ILE A 156 -6.26 -7.32 1.78
C ILE A 156 -5.90 -8.49 2.71
N SER A 157 -5.55 -8.23 3.98
CA SER A 157 -5.33 -9.28 4.98
C SER A 157 -6.60 -10.08 5.28
N GLU A 158 -7.76 -9.53 4.93
CA GLU A 158 -9.08 -10.15 5.07
C GLU A 158 -9.62 -10.70 3.74
N ALA A 159 -8.80 -10.79 2.68
CA ALA A 159 -9.24 -11.22 1.36
C ALA A 159 -9.92 -12.61 1.37
N ASP A 160 -9.57 -13.49 2.31
CA ASP A 160 -10.20 -14.81 2.46
C ASP A 160 -11.69 -14.72 2.84
N ARG A 161 -12.15 -13.61 3.41
CA ARG A 161 -13.56 -13.35 3.70
C ARG A 161 -14.39 -13.04 2.46
N LEU A 162 -13.76 -12.60 1.37
CA LEU A 162 -14.45 -12.13 0.17
C LEU A 162 -15.16 -13.28 -0.58
N LEU A 163 -14.52 -14.44 -0.71
CA LEU A 163 -15.10 -15.57 -1.43
C LEU A 163 -16.37 -16.12 -0.78
N PRO A 164 -16.44 -16.34 0.55
CA PRO A 164 -17.68 -16.69 1.23
C PRO A 164 -18.82 -15.69 0.94
N LEU A 165 -18.55 -14.39 0.98
CA LEU A 165 -19.55 -13.35 0.71
C LEU A 165 -20.09 -13.42 -0.72
N ILE A 166 -19.19 -13.52 -1.71
CA ILE A 166 -19.58 -13.67 -3.13
C ILE A 166 -20.39 -14.95 -3.35
N ARG A 167 -19.93 -16.08 -2.83
CA ARG A 167 -20.62 -17.37 -3.01
C ARG A 167 -21.99 -17.38 -2.32
N GLN A 168 -22.12 -16.72 -1.17
CA GLN A 168 -23.42 -16.53 -0.53
C GLN A 168 -24.35 -15.69 -1.41
N HIS A 169 -23.87 -14.55 -1.90
CA HIS A 169 -24.62 -13.70 -2.81
C HIS A 169 -25.11 -14.46 -4.05
N TRP A 170 -24.23 -15.22 -4.71
CA TRP A 170 -24.59 -16.06 -5.87
C TRP A 170 -25.65 -17.10 -5.56
N ARG A 171 -25.57 -17.79 -4.41
CA ARG A 171 -26.61 -18.75 -4.02
C ARG A 171 -27.97 -18.07 -3.83
N THR A 172 -27.99 -16.92 -3.15
CA THR A 172 -29.22 -16.16 -2.92
C THR A 172 -29.86 -15.66 -4.22
N HIS A 173 -29.07 -15.32 -5.22
CA HIS A 173 -29.54 -14.77 -6.49
C HIS A 173 -29.57 -15.77 -7.65
N GLY A 174 -29.41 -17.07 -7.36
CA GLY A 174 -29.51 -18.15 -8.36
C GLY A 174 -28.39 -18.18 -9.41
N MET A 175 -27.21 -17.61 -9.11
CA MET A 175 -26.07 -17.53 -10.03
C MET A 175 -25.23 -18.83 -10.02
N TYR A 176 -25.88 -19.95 -10.30
CA TYR A 176 -25.28 -21.28 -10.17
C TYR A 176 -24.18 -21.58 -11.21
N GLU A 177 -24.27 -21.00 -12.41
CA GLU A 177 -23.21 -21.13 -13.44
C GLU A 177 -21.90 -20.50 -12.95
N ALA A 178 -21.96 -19.27 -12.42
CA ALA A 178 -20.80 -18.60 -11.85
C ALA A 178 -20.20 -19.40 -10.68
N LEU A 179 -21.06 -19.98 -9.83
CA LEU A 179 -20.64 -20.82 -8.72
C LEU A 179 -19.93 -22.11 -9.18
N ALA A 180 -20.40 -22.71 -10.27
CA ALA A 180 -19.82 -23.93 -10.85
C ALA A 180 -18.47 -23.66 -11.54
N ASN A 181 -18.33 -22.49 -12.16
CA ASN A 181 -17.10 -22.11 -12.87
C ASN A 181 -15.99 -21.62 -11.91
N ALA A 182 -16.36 -21.01 -10.78
CA ALA A 182 -15.40 -20.36 -9.90
C ALA A 182 -14.62 -21.32 -9.00
N ASP A 183 -13.29 -21.17 -9.02
CA ASP A 183 -12.40 -21.82 -8.06
C ASP A 183 -12.71 -21.44 -6.61
N GLU A 184 -12.35 -22.37 -5.69
CA GLU A 184 -12.51 -22.20 -4.25
C GLU A 184 -11.54 -21.17 -3.63
N HIS A 185 -10.47 -20.81 -4.35
CA HIS A 185 -9.42 -19.92 -3.87
C HIS A 185 -9.00 -18.92 -4.95
N PHE A 186 -8.53 -17.74 -4.53
CA PHE A 186 -7.87 -16.83 -5.46
C PHE A 186 -6.49 -17.39 -5.87
N PRO A 187 -6.15 -17.40 -7.17
CA PRO A 187 -4.86 -17.89 -7.62
C PRO A 187 -3.73 -16.96 -7.17
N ARG A 188 -2.55 -17.49 -6.83
CA ARG A 188 -1.38 -16.68 -6.45
C ARG A 188 -0.51 -16.39 -7.67
N LEU A 189 -0.85 -15.32 -8.40
CA LEU A 189 -0.24 -15.05 -9.72
C LEU A 189 0.89 -14.02 -9.72
N GLN A 190 1.04 -13.21 -8.68
CA GLN A 190 2.06 -12.16 -8.65
C GLN A 190 3.11 -12.40 -7.57
N THR A 191 4.24 -12.97 -7.98
CA THR A 191 5.44 -13.19 -7.15
C THR A 191 6.62 -12.29 -7.54
N ASP A 192 6.46 -11.45 -8.58
CA ASP A 192 7.52 -10.60 -9.12
C ASP A 192 7.95 -9.46 -8.19
N GLY A 193 9.26 -9.46 -7.89
CA GLY A 193 9.99 -8.37 -7.25
C GLY A 193 10.44 -8.70 -5.82
N PRO A 194 11.49 -8.02 -5.31
CA PRO A 194 11.93 -8.23 -3.95
C PRO A 194 10.81 -7.83 -2.98
N LYS A 195 10.62 -8.64 -1.94
CA LYS A 195 9.79 -8.26 -0.80
C LYS A 195 10.57 -7.24 0.02
N ILE A 196 10.01 -6.05 0.14
CA ILE A 196 10.60 -4.94 0.89
C ILE A 196 9.63 -4.67 2.04
N GLY A 197 10.08 -4.83 3.27
CA GLY A 197 9.31 -4.54 4.47
C GLY A 197 9.60 -3.15 5.02
N LEU A 198 9.07 -2.86 6.21
CA LEU A 198 9.19 -1.54 6.82
C LEU A 198 10.62 -1.28 7.30
N GLU A 199 11.43 -2.33 7.49
CA GLU A 199 12.86 -2.24 7.80
C GLU A 199 13.68 -1.53 6.71
N GLY A 200 13.16 -1.45 5.48
CA GLY A 200 13.79 -0.69 4.40
C GLY A 200 13.60 0.83 4.49
N LEU A 201 12.70 1.30 5.36
CA LEU A 201 12.33 2.71 5.46
C LEU A 201 13.13 3.43 6.55
N SER A 202 13.70 4.58 6.20
CA SER A 202 14.13 5.54 7.22
C SER A 202 12.91 6.13 7.93
N ARG A 203 13.08 6.61 9.17
CA ARG A 203 11.99 7.31 9.90
C ARG A 203 11.42 8.47 9.09
N ARG A 204 12.28 9.29 8.47
CA ARG A 204 11.89 10.41 7.62
C ARG A 204 11.02 9.96 6.45
N SER A 205 11.39 8.85 5.79
CA SER A 205 10.65 8.31 4.66
C SER A 205 9.29 7.75 5.10
N PHE A 206 9.25 7.08 6.25
CA PHE A 206 8.01 6.58 6.83
C PHE A 206 7.05 7.73 7.15
N ASP A 207 7.52 8.78 7.84
CA ASP A 207 6.73 9.96 8.18
C ASP A 207 6.21 10.67 6.91
N ARG A 208 7.05 10.80 5.87
CA ARG A 208 6.63 11.38 4.57
C ARG A 208 5.57 10.55 3.86
N LEU A 209 5.62 9.22 3.95
CA LEU A 209 4.56 8.36 3.40
C LEU A 209 3.27 8.47 4.21
N LEU A 210 3.35 8.61 5.53
CA LEU A 210 2.16 8.86 6.36
C LEU A 210 1.51 10.19 5.99
N GLU A 211 2.29 11.25 5.81
CA GLU A 211 1.79 12.55 5.36
C GLU A 211 1.12 12.45 3.98
N HIS A 212 1.79 11.84 3.00
CA HIS A 212 1.26 11.66 1.65
C HIS A 212 -0.06 10.86 1.62
N TYR A 213 -0.18 9.85 2.48
CA TYR A 213 -1.36 8.98 2.57
C TYR A 213 -2.34 9.34 3.68
N GLN A 214 -2.20 10.49 4.33
CA GLN A 214 -3.04 10.87 5.46
C GLN A 214 -4.55 10.78 5.13
N SER A 215 -4.95 11.27 3.96
CA SER A 215 -6.33 11.19 3.49
C SER A 215 -6.84 9.77 3.20
N ASP A 216 -5.96 8.78 3.03
CA ASP A 216 -6.40 7.37 2.95
C ASP A 216 -6.83 6.89 4.33
N TYR A 217 -6.04 7.17 5.37
CA TYR A 217 -6.35 6.76 6.75
C TYR A 217 -7.57 7.50 7.32
N GLU A 218 -7.79 8.75 6.92
CA GLU A 218 -8.97 9.52 7.34
C GLU A 218 -10.25 9.05 6.65
N ALA A 219 -10.17 8.70 5.38
CA ALA A 219 -11.35 8.40 4.58
C ALA A 219 -11.78 6.93 4.62
N ILE A 220 -10.85 5.98 4.78
CA ILE A 220 -11.09 4.55 4.59
C ILE A 220 -11.14 3.84 5.95
N PRO A 221 -12.33 3.39 6.42
CA PRO A 221 -12.47 2.81 7.76
C PRO A 221 -11.69 1.52 8.00
N ALA A 222 -11.36 0.78 6.93
CA ALA A 222 -10.60 -0.47 7.02
C ALA A 222 -9.09 -0.27 7.25
N LEU A 223 -8.60 0.98 7.29
CA LEU A 223 -7.19 1.28 7.48
C LEU A 223 -6.91 1.78 8.90
N ASP A 224 -5.82 1.31 9.50
CA ASP A 224 -5.41 1.69 10.85
C ASP A 224 -3.99 2.29 10.82
N GLN A 225 -3.91 3.61 10.97
CA GLN A 225 -2.65 4.34 10.96
C GLN A 225 -1.78 4.03 12.18
N ASP A 226 -2.40 3.74 13.33
CA ASP A 226 -1.66 3.49 14.57
C ASP A 226 -1.09 2.08 14.57
N ALA A 227 -1.79 1.11 13.99
CA ALA A 227 -1.26 -0.22 13.74
C ALA A 227 0.02 -0.18 12.87
N ILE A 228 0.03 0.58 11.77
CA ILE A 228 1.22 0.65 10.91
C ILE A 228 2.38 1.40 11.57
N LYS A 229 2.09 2.45 12.36
CA LYS A 229 3.09 3.16 13.18
C LYS A 229 3.72 2.22 14.21
N ALA A 230 2.91 1.45 14.94
CA ALA A 230 3.39 0.50 15.94
C ALA A 230 4.26 -0.59 15.28
N ARG A 231 3.81 -1.11 14.13
CA ARG A 231 4.55 -2.09 13.36
C ARG A 231 5.90 -1.56 12.86
N PHE A 232 5.94 -0.32 12.36
CA PHE A 232 7.19 0.32 11.93
C PHE A 232 8.21 0.40 13.08
N VAL A 233 7.77 0.80 14.28
CA VAL A 233 8.63 0.86 15.48
C VAL A 233 9.14 -0.52 15.88
N ALA A 234 8.28 -1.54 15.82
CA ALA A 234 8.65 -2.92 16.14
C ALA A 234 9.70 -3.48 15.16
N GLU A 235 9.53 -3.27 13.85
CA GLU A 235 10.43 -3.78 12.81
C GLU A 235 11.77 -3.01 12.74
N ASN A 236 11.80 -1.73 13.14
CA ASN A 236 13.00 -0.88 13.09
C ASN A 236 13.72 -0.72 14.44
N GLY A 237 13.48 -1.64 15.38
CA GLY A 237 14.34 -1.80 16.56
C GLY A 237 14.11 -0.80 17.69
N GLY A 238 12.86 -0.40 17.96
CA GLY A 238 12.40 0.03 19.29
C GLY A 238 13.29 1.03 20.04
N SER A 239 14.02 1.92 19.36
CA SER A 239 14.71 3.00 20.05
C SER A 239 13.66 4.04 20.41
N ASN A 240 13.19 3.95 21.66
CA ASN A 240 12.37 4.93 22.36
C ASN A 240 12.77 6.38 22.00
N LEU A 241 12.12 6.92 20.98
CA LEU A 241 11.91 8.34 20.78
C LEU A 241 10.41 8.49 20.64
N PHE A 242 9.80 8.64 21.81
CA PHE A 242 8.42 8.98 22.08
C PHE A 242 7.77 9.73 20.90
N PHE A 243 6.57 9.28 20.52
CA PHE A 243 5.61 10.08 19.77
C PHE A 243 5.46 11.42 20.49
N HIS A 244 6.09 12.48 19.98
CA HIS A 244 5.70 13.81 20.36
C HIS A 244 4.45 14.14 19.57
N ASP A 245 3.31 14.10 20.27
CA ASP A 245 2.13 14.82 19.88
C ASP A 245 2.52 16.31 19.74
N PHE A 246 2.46 16.84 18.52
CA PHE A 246 2.89 18.20 18.19
C PHE A 246 1.80 19.25 18.47
N SER A 247 0.84 18.94 19.34
CA SER A 247 -0.34 19.78 19.56
C SER A 247 -0.22 20.84 20.67
N GLU A 248 0.90 20.99 21.40
CA GLU A 248 1.03 22.08 22.41
C GLU A 248 2.38 22.86 22.39
N PRO A 249 2.37 24.19 22.19
CA PRO A 249 3.59 25.01 22.06
C PRO A 249 4.36 25.33 23.36
N GLY A 250 4.10 24.67 24.49
CA GLY A 250 4.64 25.06 25.81
C GLY A 250 5.79 24.21 26.39
N THR A 251 6.00 22.97 25.94
CA THR A 251 6.78 21.96 26.70
C THR A 251 8.24 21.79 26.25
N LEU A 252 8.63 22.37 25.10
CA LEU A 252 9.97 22.23 24.51
C LEU A 252 11.11 22.67 25.45
N ARG A 253 10.92 23.74 26.22
CA ARG A 253 12.00 24.32 27.04
C ARG A 253 12.32 23.51 28.30
N GLN A 254 11.31 22.91 28.93
CA GLN A 254 11.49 22.11 30.14
C GLN A 254 12.04 20.71 29.82
N GLY A 255 11.60 20.12 28.70
CA GLY A 255 12.12 18.82 28.22
C GLY A 255 13.61 18.88 27.88
N LEU A 256 14.06 19.93 27.19
CA LEU A 256 15.47 20.10 26.82
C LEU A 256 16.40 20.28 28.02
N VAL A 257 15.96 21.01 29.06
CA VAL A 257 16.74 21.21 30.29
C VAL A 257 16.90 19.90 31.07
N LYS A 258 15.83 19.11 31.19
CA LYS A 258 15.87 17.81 31.87
C LYS A 258 16.79 16.82 31.13
N ARG A 259 16.74 16.82 29.80
CA ARG A 259 17.58 15.97 28.93
C ARG A 259 19.08 16.34 29.02
N ALA A 260 19.40 17.63 29.07
CA ALA A 260 20.77 18.10 29.25
C ALA A 260 21.36 17.68 30.63
N GLN A 261 20.52 17.64 31.67
CA GLN A 261 20.93 17.18 33.00
C GLN A 261 21.18 15.66 33.04
N GLU A 262 20.34 14.86 32.37
CA GLU A 262 20.53 13.40 32.28
C GLU A 262 21.78 13.02 31.49
N ILE A 263 22.04 13.69 30.36
CA ILE A 263 23.25 13.48 29.56
C ILE A 263 24.50 13.81 30.39
N ARG A 264 24.52 14.94 31.13
CA ARG A 264 25.62 15.27 32.04
C ARG A 264 25.83 14.21 33.11
N LYS A 265 24.75 13.63 33.65
CA LYS A 265 24.83 12.56 34.65
C LYS A 265 25.47 11.31 34.07
N LEU A 266 25.12 10.93 32.84
CA LEU A 266 25.69 9.79 32.13
C LEU A 266 27.20 9.98 31.86
N PHE A 267 27.60 11.14 31.35
CA PHE A 267 29.02 11.45 31.14
C PHE A 267 29.83 11.41 32.45
N SER A 268 29.25 11.89 33.56
CA SER A 268 29.91 11.82 34.87
C SER A 268 30.09 10.37 35.38
N GLN A 269 29.21 9.45 35.02
CA GLN A 269 29.29 8.04 35.41
C GLN A 269 30.32 7.30 34.56
N VAL A 270 30.37 7.59 33.26
CA VAL A 270 31.38 7.04 32.34
C VAL A 270 32.78 7.52 32.72
N ALA A 271 32.97 8.81 33.00
CA ALA A 271 34.25 9.37 33.42
C ALA A 271 34.77 8.74 34.72
N ARG A 272 33.89 8.47 35.69
CA ARG A 272 34.22 7.75 36.94
C ARG A 272 34.59 6.29 36.71
N LYS A 273 33.98 5.63 35.73
CA LYS A 273 34.29 4.24 35.38
C LYS A 273 35.65 4.13 34.70
N LEU A 274 36.00 5.09 33.84
CA LEU A 274 37.29 5.13 33.14
C LEU A 274 38.47 5.46 34.07
N THR A 275 38.29 6.37 35.02
CA THR A 275 39.33 6.66 36.05
C THR A 275 39.60 5.46 36.96
N ARG A 276 38.61 4.61 37.20
CA ARG A 276 38.75 3.37 38.00
C ARG A 276 39.52 2.28 37.25
N ILE A 277 39.43 2.25 35.92
CA ILE A 277 40.18 1.33 35.05
C ILE A 277 41.64 1.79 34.87
N GLY A 278 41.90 3.10 34.84
CA GLY A 278 43.25 3.66 34.75
C GLY A 278 44.15 3.38 35.97
N ARG A 279 43.59 3.26 37.18
CA ARG A 279 44.36 2.95 38.41
C ARG A 279 44.80 1.48 38.53
N TRP A 280 44.31 0.59 37.68
CA TRP A 280 44.70 -0.83 37.70
C TRP A 280 45.94 -1.13 36.83
N ARG A 281 46.35 -0.20 35.96
CA ARG A 281 47.51 -0.37 35.05
C ARG A 281 48.83 0.21 35.58
N SER A 282 48.86 0.76 36.80
CA SER A 282 50.07 1.34 37.41
C SER A 282 50.60 0.55 38.61
N ARG A 283 50.20 -0.73 38.74
CA ARG A 283 50.70 -1.66 39.77
C ARG A 283 50.97 -3.03 39.13
N THR A 284 51.96 -3.07 38.26
CA THR A 284 52.74 -4.25 37.85
C THR A 284 54.10 -3.75 37.43
#